data_AF-A0A844W6J7-F1
#
_entry.id   AF-A0A844W6J7-F1
#
_cell.length_a   1.000
_cell.length_b   1.000
_cell.length_c   1.000
_cell.angle_alpha   90.00
_cell.angle_beta   90.00
_cell.angle_gamma   90.00
#
_symmetry.space_group_name_H-M   'P 1'
#
loop_
_entity.id
_entity.type
_entity.pdbx_description
1 polymer ?
#
loop_
_entity_poly.entity_id
_entity_poly.type
_entity_poly.pdbx_seq_one_letter_code
_entity_poly.pdbx_strand_id
1 'polypeptide(L)' 'MRKPLRYVHLVAGLLIGAYVYSPTLSGNAAFQAMIQLGVFPIIALSGIAMWQQPRLMKLTRRTQS' A
#
# COMPACT_ATOMS: atom_id res chain seq x y z
N MET A 1 -10.64 -7.81 13.12
CA MET A 1 -10.51 -6.40 12.68
C MET A 1 -9.78 -6.35 11.34
N ARG A 2 -10.43 -5.97 10.23
CA ARG A 2 -9.92 -6.16 8.84
C ARG A 2 -9.61 -4.87 8.07
N LYS A 3 -9.57 -3.72 8.76
CA LYS A 3 -9.51 -2.40 8.11
C LYS A 3 -8.12 -1.72 8.00
N PRO A 4 -7.07 -2.06 8.79
CA PRO A 4 -5.85 -1.23 8.79
C PRO A 4 -5.10 -1.29 7.46
N LEU A 5 -4.97 -2.48 6.84
CA LEU A 5 -4.31 -2.63 5.53
C LEU A 5 -4.99 -1.81 4.44
N ARG A 6 -6.33 -1.74 4.46
CA ARG A 6 -7.09 -0.96 3.49
C ARG A 6 -6.84 0.54 3.65
N TYR A 7 -6.81 1.05 4.88
CA TYR A 7 -6.48 2.46 5.12
C TYR A 7 -5.05 2.79 4.71
N VAL A 8 -4.08 1.93 5.04
CA VAL A 8 -2.68 2.11 4.63
C VAL A 8 -2.57 2.17 3.10
N HIS A 9 -3.24 1.27 2.38
CA HIS A 9 -3.23 1.24 0.92
C HIS A 9 -3.87 2.50 0.31
N LEU A 10 -5.00 2.95 0.85
CA LEU A 10 -5.69 4.16 0.38
C LEU A 10 -4.83 5.42 0.61
N VAL A 11 -4.20 5.54 1.78
CA VAL A 11 -3.30 6.66 2.09
C VAL A 11 -2.06 6.61 1.18
N ALA A 12 -1.47 5.43 0.97
CA ALA A 12 -0.34 5.29 0.05
C ALA A 12 -0.70 5.66 -1.40
N GLY A 13 -1.89 5.25 -1.88
CA GLY A 13 -2.39 5.64 -3.20
C GLY A 13 -2.61 7.15 -3.33
N LEU A 14 -3.15 7.79 -2.28
CA LEU A 14 -3.30 9.24 -2.23
C LEU A 14 -1.95 9.97 -2.30
N LEU A 15 -0.95 9.48 -1.57
CA LEU A 15 0.41 10.05 -1.60
C LEU A 15 1.08 9.92 -2.96
N ILE A 16 0.88 8.79 -3.65
CA ILE A 16 1.37 8.62 -5.04
C ILE A 16 0.63 9.60 -5.97
N GLY A 17 -0.69 9.73 -5.86
CA GLY A 17 -1.45 10.71 -6.63
C GLY A 17 -0.94 12.13 -6.41
N ALA A 18 -0.70 12.53 -5.16
CA ALA A 18 -0.13 13.82 -4.83
C ALA A 18 1.28 14.01 -5.42
N TYR A 19 2.13 12.98 -5.38
CA TYR A 19 3.46 13.02 -5.99
C TYR A 19 3.41 13.18 -7.52
N VAL A 20 2.48 12.50 -8.20
CA VAL A 20 2.34 12.56 -9.67
C VAL A 20 1.75 13.89 -10.13
N TYR A 21 0.74 14.40 -9.42
CA TYR A 21 -0.01 15.59 -9.84
C TYR A 21 0.49 16.89 -9.20
N SER A 22 1.48 16.86 -8.31
CA SER A 22 2.04 18.06 -7.69
C SER A 22 3.53 18.23 -8.02
N PRO A 23 3.84 18.93 -9.12
CA PRO A 23 5.22 19.20 -9.55
C PRO A 23 6.06 19.94 -8.49
N THR A 24 5.41 20.76 -7.66
CA THR A 24 6.05 21.53 -6.58
C THR A 24 6.53 20.65 -5.44
N LEU A 25 5.85 19.54 -5.14
CA LEU A 25 6.30 18.57 -4.14
C LEU A 25 7.31 17.58 -4.72
N SER A 26 7.13 17.14 -5.98
CA SER A 26 8.07 16.21 -6.62
C SER A 26 9.45 16.80 -6.90
N GLY A 27 9.56 18.13 -6.95
CA GLY A 27 10.85 18.83 -7.08
C GLY A 27 11.73 18.76 -5.82
N ASN A 28 11.19 18.33 -4.69
CA ASN A 28 11.96 18.14 -3.46
C ASN A 28 12.57 16.73 -3.42
N ALA A 29 13.90 16.65 -3.49
CA ALA A 29 14.64 15.37 -3.48
C ALA A 29 14.34 14.50 -2.25
N ALA A 30 14.12 15.09 -1.07
CA ALA A 30 13.78 14.34 0.14
C ALA A 30 12.37 13.74 0.04
N PHE A 31 11.41 14.48 -0.52
CA PHE A 31 10.06 13.99 -0.76
C PHE A 31 10.06 12.86 -1.80
N GLN A 32 10.83 13.03 -2.87
CA GLN A 32 11.00 12.01 -3.90
C GLN A 32 11.60 10.72 -3.34
N ALA A 33 12.66 10.81 -2.53
CA ALA A 33 13.26 9.65 -1.86
C ALA A 33 12.27 8.96 -0.90
N MET A 34 11.48 9.73 -0.13
CA MET A 34 10.43 9.18 0.75
C MET A 34 9.36 8.42 -0.05
N ILE A 35 8.93 8.95 -1.20
CA ILE A 35 7.95 8.28 -2.06
C ILE A 35 8.53 7.00 -2.65
N GLN A 36 9.74 7.05 -3.21
CA GLN A 36 10.38 5.91 -3.88
C GLN A 36 10.78 4.79 -2.91
N LEU A 37 11.36 5.12 -1.76
CA LEU A 37 11.89 4.15 -0.80
C LEU A 37 10.89 3.78 0.31
N GLY A 38 9.88 4.62 0.56
CA GLY A 38 8.85 4.37 1.57
C GLY A 38 7.50 4.00 0.94
N VAL A 39 6.90 4.93 0.23
CA VAL A 39 5.50 4.79 -0.22
C VAL A 39 5.33 3.70 -1.28
N PHE A 40 6.24 3.61 -2.26
CA PHE A 40 6.23 2.57 -3.28
C PHE A 40 6.32 1.13 -2.71
N PRO A 41 7.28 0.79 -1.83
CA PRO A 41 7.30 -0.55 -1.25
C PRO A 41 6.09 -0.81 -0.34
N ILE A 42 5.62 0.19 0.41
CA ILE A 42 4.42 0.04 1.26
C ILE A 42 3.17 -0.25 0.40
N ILE A 43 2.97 0.45 -0.71
CA ILE A 43 1.80 0.22 -1.58
C ILE A 43 1.88 -1.16 -2.25
N ALA A 44 3.08 -1.57 -2.67
CA ALA A 44 3.31 -2.88 -3.26
C ALA A 44 3.03 -4.01 -2.25
N LEU A 45 3.61 -3.93 -1.05
CA LEU A 45 3.42 -4.92 0.02
C LEU A 45 1.96 -4.99 0.48
N SER A 46 1.29 -3.83 0.65
CA SER A 46 -0.12 -3.80 1.02
C SER A 46 -1.01 -4.39 -0.08
N GLY A 47 -0.73 -4.10 -1.36
CA GLY A 47 -1.43 -4.70 -2.50
C GLY A 47 -1.26 -6.22 -2.55
N ILE A 48 -0.04 -6.72 -2.39
CA ILE A 48 0.25 -8.16 -2.34
C ILE A 48 -0.48 -8.81 -1.16
N ALA A 49 -0.42 -8.21 0.02
CA ALA A 49 -1.08 -8.73 1.21
C ALA A 49 -2.61 -8.76 1.02
N MET A 50 -3.21 -7.73 0.42
CA MET A 50 -4.63 -7.72 0.06
C MET A 50 -4.98 -8.78 -0.99
N TRP A 51 -4.09 -9.06 -1.95
CA TRP A 51 -4.29 -10.11 -2.95
C TRP A 51 -4.19 -11.52 -2.35
N GLN A 52 -3.31 -11.72 -1.38
CA GLN A 52 -3.13 -13.00 -0.69
C GLN A 52 -4.16 -13.24 0.42
N GLN A 53 -4.72 -12.19 1.03
CA GLN A 53 -5.73 -12.27 2.08
C GLN A 53 -6.90 -13.24 1.77
N PRO A 54 -7.55 -13.20 0.59
CA PRO A 54 -8.61 -14.16 0.26
C PRO A 54 -8.10 -15.60 0.07
N ARG A 55 -6.86 -15.81 -0.38
CA ARG A 55 -6.24 -17.14 -0.50
C ARG A 55 -5.91 -17.73 0.86
N LEU A 56 -5.32 -16.93 1.74
CA LEU A 56 -4.99 -17.31 3.12
C LEU A 56 -6.26 -17.64 3.92
N MET A 57 -7.32 -16.84 3.78
CA MET A 57 -8.61 -17.10 4.41
C MET A 57 -9.27 -18.41 3.94
N LYS A 58 -9.09 -18.80 2.68
CA LYS A 58 -9.59 -20.09 2.17
C LYS A 58 -8.82 -21.27 2.78
N LEU A 59 -7.50 -21.12 2.97
CA LEU A 59 -6.67 -22.17 3.56
C LEU A 59 -6.98 -22.38 5.05
N THR A 60 -7.14 -21.30 5.82
CA THR A 60 -7.51 -21.39 7.24
C THR A 60 -8.90 -21.98 7.46
N ARG A 61 -9.82 -21.85 6.49
CA ARG A 61 -11.15 -22.49 6.55
C ARG A 61 -11.10 -23.99 6.31
N ARG A 62 -10.11 -24.51 5.57
CA ARG A 62 -9.98 -25.96 5.28
C ARG A 62 -9.43 -26.76 6.47
N THR A 63 -8.64 -26.14 7.35
CA THR A 63 -8.06 -26.81 8.53
C THR A 63 -9.01 -26.85 9.74
N GLN A 64 -10.19 -26.22 9.64
CA GLN A 64 -11.25 -26.27 10.67
C GLN A 64 -12.43 -27.18 10.30
N SER A 65 -12.28 -28.05 9.30
CA SER A 65 -13.28 -29.07 8.93
C SER A 65 -12.79 -30.47 9.27
#